data_AF-A0A377AFV9-F1
#
_entry.id   AF-A0A377AFV9-F1
#
_cell.length_a   1.000
_cell.length_b   1.000
_cell.length_c   1.000
_cell.angle_alpha   90.00
_cell.angle_beta   90.00
_cell.angle_gamma   90.00
#
_symmetry.space_group_name_H-M   'P 1'
#
loop_
_entity.id
_entity.type
_entity.pdbx_description
1 polymer ?
#
loop_
_entity_poly.entity_id
_entity_poly.type
_entity_poly.pdbx_seq_one_letter_code
_entity_poly.pdbx_strand_id
1 'polypeptide(L)' 'MKTGSEFHVGIVGLGSMGMGAALSCVRAGLSTWGADLNSNACATLKEAGACGVSDNAATFAEKTGRSAGAGGQCGPG' A
#
# COMPACT_ATOMS: atom_id res chain seq x y z
N MET A 1 -18.71 3.28 8.53
CA MET A 1 -18.23 4.00 7.34
C MET A 1 -16.71 4.12 7.52
N LYS A 2 -15.89 3.32 6.83
CA LYS A 2 -14.45 3.58 6.81
C LYS A 2 -14.25 4.69 5.79
N THR A 3 -14.11 5.93 6.25
CA THR A 3 -13.59 7.01 5.44
C THR A 3 -12.22 6.53 4.98
N GLY A 4 -12.12 6.04 3.73
CA GLY A 4 -10.82 5.76 3.14
C GLY A 4 -10.06 7.07 3.24
N SER A 5 -8.92 7.05 3.92
CA SER A 5 -8.11 8.24 4.09
C SER A 5 -7.86 8.88 2.73
N GLU A 6 -8.01 10.20 2.61
CA GLU A 6 -7.69 10.94 1.37
C GLU A 6 -6.21 10.82 0.96
N PHE A 7 -5.39 10.21 1.82
CA PHE A 7 -3.97 10.00 1.62
C PHE A 7 -3.68 8.57 1.15
N HIS A 8 -2.91 8.51 0.06
CA HIS A 8 -2.40 7.29 -0.54
C HIS A 8 -0.90 7.19 -0.23
N VAL A 9 -0.45 6.07 0.33
CA VAL A 9 0.95 5.86 0.71
C VAL A 9 1.56 4.76 -0.15
N GLY A 10 2.66 5.08 -0.83
CA GLY A 10 3.48 4.12 -1.55
C GLY A 10 4.81 3.91 -0.84
N ILE A 11 5.19 2.66 -0.59
CA ILE A 11 6.48 2.28 0.00
C ILE A 11 7.30 1.54 -1.05
N VAL A 12 8.52 1.99 -1.33
CA VAL A 12 9.45 1.32 -2.24
C VAL A 12 10.62 0.78 -1.43
N GLY A 13 10.80 -0.53 -1.46
CA GLY A 13 11.67 -1.27 -0.55
C GLY A 13 10.93 -1.69 0.71
N LEU A 14 10.71 -2.99 0.87
CA LEU A 14 10.02 -3.66 1.97
C LEU A 14 11.00 -4.44 2.87
N GLY A 15 12.19 -3.89 3.07
CA GLY A 15 13.07 -4.29 4.18
C GLY A 15 12.44 -3.99 5.55
N SER A 16 13.16 -4.25 6.64
CA SER A 16 12.62 -4.10 8.01
C SER A 16 11.94 -2.75 8.27
N MET A 17 12.58 -1.63 7.90
CA MET A 17 12.02 -0.29 8.06
C MET A 17 10.82 -0.05 7.13
N GLY A 18 10.93 -0.41 5.86
CA GLY A 18 9.86 -0.22 4.88
C GLY A 18 8.60 -1.01 5.23
N MET A 19 8.77 -2.26 5.64
CA MET A 19 7.67 -3.10 6.14
C MET A 19 7.03 -2.48 7.40
N GLY A 20 7.84 -2.04 8.37
CA GLY A 20 7.33 -1.38 9.58
C GLY A 20 6.50 -0.13 9.29
N ALA A 21 6.95 0.69 8.34
CA ALA A 21 6.19 1.86 7.86
C ALA A 21 4.89 1.44 7.16
N ALA A 22 4.96 0.50 6.22
CA ALA A 22 3.80 0.04 5.47
C ALA A 22 2.72 -0.56 6.38
N LEU A 23 3.11 -1.41 7.34
CA LEU A 23 2.20 -1.98 8.33
C LEU A 23 1.58 -0.90 9.23
N SER A 24 2.33 0.14 9.58
CA SER A 24 1.80 1.25 10.36
C SER A 24 0.75 2.05 9.58
N CYS A 25 0.98 2.30 8.29
CA CYS A 25 0.01 2.93 7.41
C CYS A 25 -1.26 2.09 7.25
N VAL A 26 -1.13 0.78 7.03
CA VAL A 26 -2.28 -0.14 6.94
C VAL A 26 -3.08 -0.14 8.24
N ARG A 27 -2.43 -0.23 9.41
CA ARG A 27 -3.09 -0.17 10.72
C ARG A 27 -3.80 1.16 10.97
N ALA A 28 -3.24 2.26 10.49
CA ALA A 28 -3.87 3.58 10.55
C ALA A 28 -5.06 3.73 9.57
N GLY A 29 -5.36 2.70 8.76
CA GLY A 29 -6.43 2.72 7.77
C GLY A 29 -6.07 3.48 6.49
N LEU A 30 -4.78 3.72 6.25
CA LEU A 30 -4.31 4.39 5.04
C LEU A 30 -4.32 3.45 3.85
N SER A 31 -4.73 3.98 2.70
CA SER A 31 -4.59 3.27 1.42
C SER A 31 -3.11 3.09 1.11
N THR A 32 -2.60 1.86 1.28
CA THR A 32 -1.17 1.56 1.28
C THR A 32 -0.80 0.62 0.14
N TRP A 33 0.24 0.97 -0.61
CA TRP A 33 0.87 0.17 -1.66
C TRP A 33 2.34 -0.07 -1.34
N GLY A 34 2.88 -1.21 -1.78
CA GLY A 34 4.31 -1.51 -1.63
C GLY A 34 4.94 -2.03 -2.91
N ALA A 35 6.22 -1.71 -3.12
CA ALA A 35 7.04 -2.37 -4.12
C ALA A 35 8.33 -2.94 -3.54
N ASP A 36 8.64 -4.19 -3.88
CA ASP A 36 9.92 -4.82 -3.60
C ASP A 36 10.19 -5.95 -4.59
N LEU A 37 11.46 -6.18 -4.94
CA LEU A 37 11.86 -7.30 -5.79
C LEU A 37 11.69 -8.66 -5.09
N ASN A 38 11.71 -8.68 -3.76
CA ASN A 38 11.46 -9.85 -2.95
C ASN A 38 9.96 -10.15 -2.88
N SER A 39 9.54 -11.20 -3.58
CA SER A 39 8.15 -11.66 -3.62
C SER A 39 7.58 -12.01 -2.24
N ASN A 40 8.42 -12.49 -1.31
CA ASN A 40 7.98 -12.81 0.06
C ASN A 40 7.59 -11.54 0.83
N ALA A 41 8.38 -10.47 0.69
CA ALA A 41 8.07 -9.20 1.34
C ALA A 41 6.77 -8.59 0.79
N CYS A 42 6.57 -8.70 -0.53
CA CYS A 42 5.31 -8.32 -1.17
C CYS A 42 4.12 -9.15 -0.63
N ALA A 43 4.26 -10.47 -0.53
CA ALA A 43 3.21 -11.34 0.01
C ALA A 43 2.84 -10.96 1.46
N THR A 44 3.84 -10.77 2.33
CA THR A 44 3.62 -10.34 3.72
C THR A 44 2.84 -9.03 3.81
N LEU A 45 3.18 -8.04 2.99
CA LEU A 45 2.47 -6.76 2.99
C LEU A 45 1.04 -6.91 2.42
N LYS A 46 0.83 -7.76 1.42
CA LYS A 46 -0.50 -8.00 0.85
C LYS A 46 -1.42 -8.68 1.86
N GLU A 47 -0.93 -9.70 2.55
CA GLU A 47 -1.62 -10.39 3.65
C GLU A 47 -1.96 -9.45 4.80
N ALA A 48 -1.10 -8.48 5.10
CA ALA A 48 -1.33 -7.49 6.14
C ALA A 48 -2.48 -6.50 5.82
N GLY A 49 -2.98 -6.48 4.58
CA GLY A 49 -4.11 -5.63 4.17
C GLY A 49 -3.76 -4.49 3.22
N ALA A 50 -2.60 -4.52 2.58
CA ALA A 50 -2.26 -3.52 1.57
C ALA A 50 -3.19 -3.58 0.34
N CYS A 51 -3.43 -2.41 -0.24
CA CYS A 51 -4.21 -2.23 -1.46
C CYS A 51 -3.59 -3.02 -2.64
N GLY A 52 -2.28 -2.98 -2.77
CA GLY A 52 -1.55 -3.69 -3.81
C GLY A 52 -0.06 -3.76 -3.54
N VAL A 53 0.57 -4.75 -4.14
CA VAL A 53 2.01 -4.94 -4.13
C VAL A 53 2.50 -5.23 -5.55
N SER A 54 3.73 -4.86 -5.87
CA SER A 54 4.37 -5.12 -7.17
C SER A 54 5.88 -5.20 -7.01
N ASP A 55 6.57 -5.79 -7.96
CA ASP A 55 8.02 -5.67 -8.11
C ASP A 55 8.45 -4.31 -8.70
N ASN A 56 7.49 -3.50 -9.18
CA ASN A 56 7.72 -2.22 -9.80
C ASN A 56 6.83 -1.13 -9.20
N ALA A 57 7.45 -0.08 -8.65
CA ALA A 57 6.76 1.05 -8.06
C ALA A 57 5.94 1.87 -9.07
N ALA A 58 6.35 1.88 -10.35
CA ALA A 58 5.63 2.59 -11.40
C ALA A 58 4.18 2.10 -11.56
N THR A 59 3.91 0.82 -11.25
CA THR A 59 2.59 0.18 -11.33
C THR A 59 1.51 0.88 -10.49
N PHE A 60 1.92 1.62 -9.46
CA PHE A 60 0.99 2.33 -8.58
C PHE A 60 1.31 3.82 -8.41
N ALA A 61 2.27 4.35 -9.17
CA ALA A 61 2.61 5.78 -9.14
C ALA A 61 1.40 6.68 -9.49
N GLU A 62 0.56 6.25 -10.44
CA GLU A 62 -0.68 6.95 -10.78
C GLU A 62 -1.72 6.92 -9.63
N LYS A 63 -1.68 5.90 -8.78
CA LYS A 63 -2.59 5.71 -7.64
C LYS A 63 -2.19 6.52 -6.42
N THR A 64 -0.91 6.84 -6.28
CA THR A 64 -0.37 7.65 -5.18
C THR A 64 -0.19 9.13 -5.53
N GLY A 65 -0.29 9.50 -6.82
CA GLY A 65 0.06 10.84 -7.32
C GLY A 65 -1.08 11.86 -7.47
N ARG A 66 -2.35 11.49 -7.27
CA ARG A 66 -3.48 12.42 -7.47
C ARG A 66 -4.47 12.33 -6.32
N SER A 67 -4.54 13.39 -5.50
CA SER A 67 -5.69 13.67 -4.65
C SER A 67 -6.89 13.99 -5.54
N ALA A 68 -7.65 12.97 -5.92
CA ALA A 68 -8.96 13.14 -6.52
C ALA A 68 -9.80 11.92 -6.19
N GLY A 69 -10.90 12.14 -5.48
CA GLY A 69 -11.79 11.13 -4.95
C GLY A 69 -12.12 10.00 -5.94
N ALA A 70 -11.64 8.81 -5.63
CA ALA A 70 -12.17 7.56 -6.14
C ALA A 70 -11.91 6.52 -5.06
N GLY A 71 -12.91 6.31 -4.21
CA GLY A 71 -12.89 5.30 -3.15
C GLY A 71 -12.85 3.90 -3.73
N GLY A 72 -11.67 3.46 -4.17
CA GLY A 72 -11.35 2.06 -4.37
C GLY A 72 -11.07 1.44 -3.01
N GLN A 73 -12.05 0.71 -2.46
CA GLN A 73 -11.92 0.08 -1.16
C GLN A 73 -10.75 -0.92 -1.19
N CYS A 74 -9.73 -0.63 -0.38
CA CYS A 74 -8.69 -1.60 -0.06
C CYS A 74 -9.20 -2.53 1.03
N GLY A 75 -9.45 -3.78 0.67
CA GLY A 75 -9.88 -4.84 1.56
C GLY A 75 -9.90 -6.19 0.82
N PRO A 76 -9.89 -7.32 1.53
CA PRO A 76 -9.97 -8.61 0.88
C PRO A 76 -11.38 -8.77 0.30
N GLY A 77 -11.44 -9.09 -1.00
CA GLY A 77 -12.61 -9.77 -1.58
C GLY A 77 -12.45 -11.27 -1.36
#